data_AF-A0A970SKS0-F1
#
_entry.id   AF-A0A970SKS0-F1
#
_cell.length_a   1.000
_cell.length_b   1.000
_cell.length_c   1.000
_cell.angle_alpha   90.00
_cell.angle_beta   90.00
_cell.angle_gamma   90.00
#
_symmetry.space_group_name_H-M   'P 1'
#
loop_
_entity.id
_entity.type
_entity.pdbx_description
1 polymer ?
#
loop_
_entity_poly.entity_id
_entity_poly.type
_entity_poly.pdbx_seq_one_letter_code
_entity_poly.pdbx_strand_id
1 'polypeptide(L)'
;MKRKLSILVAMFSFIAISYAQLPNGSYAKNFNLKDINGDTHTLYEHTNAGKPVALDFFAVWCGPCWSYHNTHAFKTAYETWGPPGTDEMMLFAIEGNNATIANINGNGGNTKGDWVTGTPYPILPTSSPNSSQVVNDYKISSFPTVYMVCPNRKVYNIGQANANTIKSRADQLCPEGQQYDNNVQLFNFEAPKGLLCGTLAPRFLMQNLGENVLTSAKIIISIDGNVVQEKNWTGNLAKYDAETVLVTGINIENLSFGEHQLSVKFEEANGSAEALPENEATIQFKIAEHPTDVTVRINADTYYSEVSWSIKENGTTFIAAEEEKLPTKNYTKNICLDRKCYTFTIRDSYGDGMTYDGTGMAYLIVAGDTLVEIKGNEYTYSKSVSFCIDENTSIEKSYFFENNISIYPNPATDNINIEFIAPESGKMQIDVYDLTGKVVHKEMVDANDKEIHKVTIDNKIKPGIYFVKLQLGNYMSTQKLIIQ
;
A
#
# COMPACT_ATOMS: atom_id res chain seq x y z
N MET A 1 35.80 -40.62 26.41
CA MET A 1 35.17 -39.29 26.62
C MET A 1 35.91 -38.24 25.82
N LYS A 2 35.43 -37.84 24.63
CA LYS A 2 35.65 -36.51 24.03
C LYS A 2 34.46 -36.23 23.10
N ARG A 3 33.42 -35.59 23.62
CA ARG A 3 32.26 -35.11 22.84
C ARG A 3 32.73 -33.90 22.02
N LYS A 4 32.67 -33.99 20.69
CA LYS A 4 32.84 -32.83 19.81
C LYS A 4 31.55 -32.03 19.83
N LEU A 5 31.63 -30.78 20.28
CA LEU A 5 30.55 -29.81 20.28
C LEU A 5 30.54 -29.15 18.90
N SER A 6 29.57 -29.51 18.05
CA SER A 6 29.37 -28.84 16.75
C SER A 6 28.58 -27.55 17.00
N ILE A 7 29.25 -26.41 16.89
CA ILE A 7 28.63 -25.08 16.94
C ILE A 7 27.95 -24.86 15.59
N LEU A 8 26.61 -24.86 15.59
CA LEU A 8 25.80 -24.47 14.45
C LEU A 8 25.79 -22.94 14.38
N VAL A 9 26.64 -22.36 13.54
CA VAL A 9 26.60 -20.92 13.24
C VAL A 9 25.39 -20.68 12.33
N ALA A 10 24.30 -20.17 12.90
CA ALA A 10 23.18 -19.67 12.12
C ALA A 10 23.65 -18.43 11.34
N MET A 11 23.89 -18.59 10.03
CA MET A 11 24.00 -17.47 9.10
C MET A 11 22.66 -16.74 9.09
N PHE A 12 22.55 -15.64 9.83
CA PHE A 12 21.54 -14.63 9.58
C PHE A 12 21.87 -13.99 8.23
N SER A 13 21.22 -14.47 7.18
CA SER A 13 21.14 -13.76 5.91
C SER A 13 20.41 -12.44 6.17
N PHE A 14 21.17 -11.36 6.31
CA PHE A 14 20.64 -10.00 6.20
C PHE A 14 20.07 -9.87 4.79
N ILE A 15 18.75 -9.95 4.66
CA ILE A 15 18.06 -9.52 3.45
C ILE A 15 18.09 -7.99 3.50
N ALA A 16 19.09 -7.40 2.86
CA ALA A 16 19.05 -5.99 2.52
C ALA A 16 17.88 -5.81 1.53
N ILE A 17 16.82 -5.17 1.99
CA ILE A 17 15.70 -4.80 1.11
C ILE A 17 16.19 -3.57 0.34
N SER A 18 16.62 -3.79 -0.90
CA SER A 18 16.87 -2.70 -1.83
C SER A 18 15.53 -2.06 -2.20
N TYR A 19 15.41 -0.74 -2.05
CA TYR A 19 14.38 -0.01 -2.80
C TYR A 19 14.69 -0.22 -4.28
N ALA A 20 13.89 -1.09 -4.92
CA ALA A 20 14.05 -1.36 -6.33
C ALA A 20 13.81 -0.05 -7.10
N GLN A 21 14.76 0.27 -7.98
CA GLN A 21 14.55 1.19 -9.09
C GLN A 21 13.25 0.85 -9.83
N LEU A 22 12.66 1.79 -10.55
CA LEU A 22 11.45 1.54 -11.34
C LEU A 22 11.62 0.25 -12.17
N PRO A 23 10.68 -0.71 -12.07
CA PRO A 23 10.73 -1.91 -12.91
C PRO A 23 10.74 -1.52 -14.39
N ASN A 24 11.50 -2.27 -15.19
CA ASN A 24 11.54 -2.09 -16.63
C ASN A 24 10.13 -2.21 -17.24
N GLY A 25 9.78 -1.28 -18.12
CA GLY A 25 8.45 -1.19 -18.72
C GLY A 25 7.44 -0.38 -17.90
N SER A 26 7.82 0.19 -16.75
CA SER A 26 6.96 1.11 -15.99
C SER A 26 6.59 2.34 -16.83
N TYR A 27 5.49 2.99 -16.47
CA TYR A 27 5.09 4.26 -17.08
C TYR A 27 5.98 5.42 -16.59
N ALA A 28 6.61 6.13 -17.52
CA ALA A 28 7.46 7.30 -17.25
C ALA A 28 6.59 8.52 -16.97
N LYS A 29 6.68 9.08 -15.77
CA LYS A 29 6.01 10.34 -15.44
C LYS A 29 6.66 11.52 -16.15
N ASN A 30 5.85 12.47 -16.62
CA ASN A 30 6.36 13.70 -17.20
C ASN A 30 7.12 14.52 -16.16
N PHE A 31 8.07 15.33 -16.62
CA PHE A 31 8.67 16.40 -15.84
C PHE A 31 8.75 17.67 -16.67
N ASN A 32 8.82 18.80 -15.98
CA ASN A 32 9.14 20.10 -16.55
C ASN A 32 10.22 20.70 -15.64
N LEU A 33 11.46 20.72 -16.12
CA LEU A 33 12.63 21.12 -15.33
C LEU A 33 13.43 22.16 -16.09
N LYS A 34 13.92 23.17 -15.38
CA LYS A 34 14.89 24.13 -15.91
C LYS A 34 16.30 23.54 -15.88
N ASP A 35 17.06 23.74 -16.94
CA ASP A 35 18.49 23.46 -16.93
C ASP A 35 19.30 24.57 -16.24
N ILE A 36 20.63 24.37 -16.14
CA ILE A 36 21.55 25.35 -15.57
C ILE A 36 21.65 26.67 -16.36
N ASN A 37 21.19 26.71 -17.61
CA ASN A 37 21.11 27.92 -18.44
C ASN A 37 19.76 28.64 -18.29
N GLY A 38 18.78 28.00 -17.64
CA GLY A 38 17.44 28.53 -17.37
C GLY A 38 16.38 28.07 -18.36
N ASP A 39 16.74 27.26 -19.36
CA ASP A 39 15.83 26.73 -20.37
C ASP A 39 14.98 25.61 -19.77
N THR A 40 13.69 25.65 -20.05
CA THR A 40 12.74 24.64 -19.56
C THR A 40 12.68 23.47 -20.53
N HIS A 41 12.85 22.25 -20.01
CA HIS A 41 12.76 21.01 -20.76
C HIS A 41 11.59 20.17 -20.25
N THR A 42 10.71 19.76 -21.17
CA THR A 42 9.58 18.88 -20.88
C THR A 42 9.81 17.50 -21.50
N LEU A 43 9.84 16.43 -20.71
CA LEU A 43 10.07 15.07 -21.21
C LEU A 43 9.10 14.66 -22.33
N TYR A 44 7.82 15.00 -22.14
CA TYR A 44 6.76 14.60 -23.07
C TYR A 44 6.82 15.32 -24.40
N GLU A 45 7.45 16.49 -24.50
CA GLU A 45 7.68 17.15 -25.80
C GLU A 45 8.59 16.31 -26.70
N HIS A 46 9.68 15.76 -26.13
CA HIS A 46 10.62 14.91 -26.88
C HIS A 46 10.03 13.55 -27.25
N THR A 47 9.36 12.91 -26.29
CA THR A 47 8.75 11.59 -26.54
C THR A 47 7.53 11.67 -27.45
N ASN A 48 6.79 12.79 -27.47
CA ASN A 48 5.75 13.06 -28.48
C ASN A 48 6.33 13.29 -29.88
N ALA A 49 7.55 13.81 -29.98
CA ALA A 49 8.28 13.91 -31.23
C ALA A 49 8.87 12.55 -31.70
N GLY A 50 8.52 11.43 -31.05
CA GLY A 50 8.99 10.10 -31.42
C GLY A 50 10.41 9.77 -30.95
N LYS A 51 11.05 10.63 -30.15
CA LYS A 51 12.44 10.45 -29.72
C LYS A 51 12.54 9.64 -28.44
N PRO A 52 13.39 8.60 -28.37
CA PRO A 52 13.87 8.05 -27.11
C PRO A 52 14.62 9.12 -26.30
N VAL A 53 14.49 9.08 -24.97
CA VAL A 53 15.13 10.03 -24.07
C VAL A 53 15.97 9.29 -23.03
N ALA A 54 17.28 9.49 -23.03
CA ALA A 54 18.17 8.96 -21.99
C ALA A 54 18.26 9.95 -20.82
N LEU A 55 18.09 9.45 -19.60
CA LEU A 55 18.16 10.23 -18.36
C LEU A 55 19.29 9.67 -17.49
N ASP A 56 20.34 10.46 -17.27
CA ASP A 56 21.43 10.13 -16.34
C ASP A 56 21.20 10.87 -15.01
N PHE A 57 20.70 10.15 -14.00
CA PHE A 57 20.58 10.68 -12.65
C PHE A 57 21.92 10.56 -11.93
N PHE A 58 22.47 11.69 -11.49
CA PHE A 58 23.75 11.77 -10.79
C PHE A 58 23.67 12.65 -9.55
N ALA A 59 24.71 12.57 -8.70
CA ALA A 59 24.93 13.51 -7.61
C ALA A 59 26.36 14.07 -7.71
N VAL A 60 26.53 15.36 -7.42
CA VAL A 60 27.83 16.06 -7.61
C VAL A 60 28.97 15.48 -6.78
N TRP A 61 28.68 14.84 -5.64
CA TRP A 61 29.66 14.18 -4.75
C TRP A 61 29.91 12.71 -5.12
N CYS A 62 29.15 12.14 -6.06
CA CYS A 62 29.18 10.72 -6.38
C CYS A 62 30.42 10.37 -7.22
N GLY A 63 31.33 9.58 -6.63
CA GLY A 63 32.55 9.12 -7.30
C GLY A 63 32.30 8.32 -8.58
N PRO A 64 31.46 7.27 -8.56
CA PRO A 64 31.12 6.50 -9.77
C PRO A 64 30.45 7.34 -10.87
N CYS A 65 29.62 8.32 -10.48
CA CYS A 65 29.00 9.27 -11.40
C CYS A 65 30.07 10.12 -12.10
N TRP A 66 31.03 10.62 -11.32
CA TRP A 66 32.14 11.42 -11.85
C TRP A 66 33.02 10.60 -12.80
N SER A 67 33.35 9.36 -12.44
CA SER A 67 34.07 8.45 -13.34
C SER A 67 33.32 8.24 -14.65
N TYR A 68 31.99 8.12 -14.62
CA TYR A 68 31.18 7.95 -15.82
C TYR A 68 31.10 9.19 -16.69
N HIS A 69 30.90 10.35 -16.08
CA HIS A 69 30.97 11.64 -16.76
C HIS A 69 32.29 11.79 -17.55
N ASN A 70 33.41 11.41 -16.93
CA ASN A 70 34.75 11.46 -17.55
C ASN A 70 35.00 10.38 -18.63
N THR A 71 34.12 9.40 -18.80
CA THR A 71 34.18 8.53 -19.99
C THR A 71 33.74 9.25 -21.25
N HIS A 72 33.06 10.39 -21.11
CA HIS A 72 32.42 11.15 -22.18
C HIS A 72 31.38 10.35 -22.97
N ALA A 73 30.89 9.21 -22.45
CA ALA A 73 29.91 8.39 -23.15
C ALA A 73 28.61 9.16 -23.47
N PHE A 74 28.06 9.87 -22.48
CA PHE A 74 26.83 10.65 -22.63
C PHE A 74 27.05 11.85 -23.58
N LYS A 75 28.23 12.47 -23.51
CA LYS A 75 28.66 13.55 -24.42
C LYS A 75 28.69 13.06 -25.87
N THR A 76 29.44 11.99 -26.13
CA THR A 76 29.56 11.42 -27.48
C THR A 76 28.19 10.99 -28.02
N ALA A 77 27.33 10.40 -27.18
CA ALA A 77 25.97 10.05 -27.61
C ALA A 77 25.12 11.28 -27.97
N TYR A 78 25.17 12.34 -27.17
CA TYR A 78 24.46 13.59 -27.45
C TYR A 78 24.98 14.31 -28.71
N GLU A 79 26.30 14.37 -28.90
CA GLU A 79 26.88 14.98 -30.09
C GLU A 79 26.62 14.16 -31.37
N THR A 80 26.46 12.84 -31.25
CA THR A 80 26.26 11.95 -32.40
C THR A 80 24.78 11.79 -32.77
N TRP A 81 23.91 11.49 -31.80
CA TRP A 81 22.49 11.17 -32.04
C TRP A 81 21.52 12.13 -31.33
N GLY A 82 22.04 13.05 -30.52
CA GLY A 82 21.26 14.13 -29.93
C GLY A 82 20.95 15.24 -30.93
N PRO A 83 20.31 16.34 -30.47
CA PRO A 83 19.97 17.50 -31.29
C PRO A 83 21.09 18.08 -32.18
N PRO A 84 22.37 18.17 -31.74
CA PRO A 84 23.43 18.66 -32.62
C PRO A 84 23.90 17.63 -33.68
N GLY A 85 23.54 16.36 -33.52
CA GLY A 85 23.93 15.25 -34.40
C GLY A 85 22.80 14.85 -35.35
N THR A 86 22.41 13.56 -35.31
CA THR A 86 21.30 13.06 -36.14
C THR A 86 19.90 13.38 -35.60
N ASP A 87 19.81 13.95 -34.38
CA ASP A 87 18.56 14.35 -33.74
C ASP A 87 17.54 13.20 -33.54
N GLU A 88 18.04 11.96 -33.43
CA GLU A 88 17.24 10.74 -33.24
C GLU A 88 16.80 10.53 -31.78
N MET A 89 17.53 11.08 -30.81
CA MET A 89 17.25 10.90 -29.39
C MET A 89 17.53 12.19 -28.59
N MET A 90 17.00 12.29 -27.37
CA MET A 90 17.34 13.35 -26.42
C MET A 90 18.10 12.76 -25.22
N LEU A 91 19.01 13.54 -24.64
CA LEU A 91 19.74 13.11 -23.45
C LEU A 91 19.77 14.23 -22.40
N PHE A 92 19.49 13.88 -21.16
CA PHE A 92 19.50 14.78 -20.00
C PHE A 92 20.35 14.22 -18.88
N ALA A 93 21.19 15.06 -18.28
CA ALA A 93 21.81 14.76 -17.00
C ALA A 93 21.00 15.44 -15.89
N ILE A 94 20.46 14.66 -14.95
CA ILE A 94 19.62 15.16 -13.86
C ILE A 94 20.43 15.08 -12.57
N GLU A 95 20.73 16.23 -11.96
CA GLU A 95 21.33 16.26 -10.64
C GLU A 95 20.24 15.98 -9.61
N GLY A 96 20.27 14.79 -9.02
CA GLY A 96 19.18 14.24 -8.19
C GLY A 96 19.32 14.46 -6.68
N ASN A 97 20.30 15.24 -6.22
CA ASN A 97 20.57 15.43 -4.79
C ASN A 97 20.51 16.90 -4.34
N ASN A 98 19.73 17.73 -5.05
CA ASN A 98 19.45 19.11 -4.68
C ASN A 98 20.74 19.95 -4.54
N ALA A 99 21.73 19.70 -5.39
CA ALA A 99 22.98 20.44 -5.41
C ALA A 99 22.78 21.89 -5.86
N THR A 100 23.61 22.80 -5.32
CA THR A 100 23.64 24.18 -5.79
C THR A 100 24.29 24.28 -7.17
N ILE A 101 23.93 25.31 -7.94
CA ILE A 101 24.60 25.63 -9.21
C ILE A 101 26.11 25.80 -9.01
N ALA A 102 26.55 26.36 -7.87
CA ALA A 102 27.97 26.48 -7.56
C ALA A 102 28.67 25.12 -7.43
N ASN A 103 28.02 24.12 -6.81
CA ASN A 103 28.57 22.76 -6.72
C ASN A 103 28.61 22.05 -8.08
N ILE A 104 27.59 22.24 -8.92
CA ILE A 104 27.55 21.69 -10.29
C ILE A 104 28.71 22.27 -11.13
N ASN A 105 28.98 23.57 -10.99
CA ASN A 105 30.13 24.24 -11.62
C ASN A 105 31.50 23.92 -10.97
N GLY A 106 31.58 23.00 -10.01
CA GLY A 106 32.85 22.64 -9.37
C GLY A 106 33.36 23.63 -8.31
N ASN A 107 32.61 24.69 -7.99
CA ASN A 107 33.06 25.82 -7.17
C ASN A 107 32.66 25.74 -5.68
N GLY A 108 32.00 24.66 -5.25
CA GLY A 108 31.53 24.48 -3.87
C GLY A 108 32.14 23.28 -3.15
N GLY A 109 32.12 23.28 -1.82
CA GLY A 109 32.48 22.11 -1.02
C GLY A 109 31.50 20.96 -1.29
N ASN A 110 32.00 19.73 -1.40
CA ASN A 110 31.22 18.50 -1.71
C ASN A 110 30.82 18.30 -3.19
N THR A 111 31.71 18.62 -4.13
CA THR A 111 31.62 18.19 -5.55
C THR A 111 32.89 17.46 -5.97
N LYS A 112 32.79 16.54 -6.94
CA LYS A 112 33.93 15.83 -7.51
C LYS A 112 34.72 16.66 -8.52
N GLY A 113 34.10 17.66 -9.13
CA GLY A 113 34.73 18.55 -10.08
C GLY A 113 33.73 19.45 -10.78
N ASP A 114 34.16 20.05 -11.88
CA ASP A 114 33.34 20.85 -12.77
C ASP A 114 32.57 19.93 -13.74
N TRP A 115 31.24 19.87 -13.58
CA TRP A 115 30.37 19.03 -14.41
C TRP A 115 29.90 19.76 -15.69
N VAL A 116 30.17 21.06 -15.81
CA VAL A 116 29.62 21.95 -16.83
C VAL A 116 30.59 22.14 -17.99
N THR A 117 31.87 22.40 -17.71
CA THR A 117 32.84 22.67 -18.77
C THR A 117 32.97 21.49 -19.73
N GLY A 118 32.67 21.72 -21.00
CA GLY A 118 32.78 20.71 -22.06
C GLY A 118 31.59 19.74 -22.14
N THR A 119 30.51 19.99 -21.40
CA THR A 119 29.25 19.23 -21.43
C THR A 119 28.25 19.85 -22.40
N PRO A 120 27.90 19.19 -23.51
CA PRO A 120 27.00 19.76 -24.52
C PRO A 120 25.51 19.50 -24.25
N TYR A 121 25.18 18.51 -23.40
CA TYR A 121 23.80 18.14 -23.08
C TYR A 121 23.26 18.98 -21.92
N PRO A 122 21.93 19.20 -21.82
CA PRO A 122 21.36 19.94 -20.71
C PRO A 122 21.56 19.22 -19.37
N ILE A 123 21.97 19.99 -18.36
CA ILE A 123 22.08 19.56 -16.96
C ILE A 123 20.90 20.14 -16.20
N LEU A 124 20.03 19.29 -15.68
CA LEU A 124 18.80 19.63 -14.97
C LEU A 124 19.03 19.52 -13.45
N PRO A 125 19.27 20.63 -12.73
CA PRO A 125 19.35 20.59 -11.27
C PRO A 125 17.98 20.26 -10.64
N THR A 126 17.96 19.55 -9.52
CA THR A 126 16.73 19.38 -8.71
C THR A 126 16.57 20.42 -7.60
N SER A 127 17.48 21.38 -7.52
CA SER A 127 17.38 22.56 -6.67
C SER A 127 16.50 23.65 -7.27
N SER A 128 16.07 24.59 -6.43
CA SER A 128 15.18 25.70 -6.82
C SER A 128 15.71 26.42 -8.08
N PRO A 129 14.86 26.72 -9.08
CA PRO A 129 13.39 26.70 -9.04
C PRO A 129 12.74 25.32 -9.27
N ASN A 130 13.53 24.29 -9.56
CA ASN A 130 13.03 22.91 -9.68
C ASN A 130 12.80 22.28 -8.29
N SER A 131 12.44 21.00 -8.29
CA SER A 131 12.33 20.18 -7.07
C SER A 131 12.84 18.77 -7.33
N SER A 132 13.13 18.03 -6.25
CA SER A 132 13.50 16.60 -6.33
C SER A 132 12.31 15.67 -6.64
N GLN A 133 11.14 16.18 -7.06
CA GLN A 133 9.99 15.35 -7.39
C GLN A 133 10.30 14.30 -8.47
N VAL A 134 11.11 14.66 -9.48
CA VAL A 134 11.55 13.72 -10.54
C VAL A 134 12.33 12.53 -9.98
N VAL A 135 13.07 12.70 -8.88
CA VAL A 135 13.84 11.64 -8.21
C VAL A 135 12.89 10.63 -7.57
N ASN A 136 11.80 11.11 -6.96
CA ASN A 136 10.75 10.28 -6.37
C ASN A 136 9.95 9.57 -7.46
N ASP A 137 9.57 10.29 -8.52
CA ASP A 137 8.80 9.76 -9.64
C ASP A 137 9.52 8.62 -10.35
N TYR A 138 10.84 8.71 -10.47
CA TYR A 138 11.71 7.69 -11.07
C TYR A 138 12.27 6.66 -10.07
N LYS A 139 11.83 6.72 -8.81
CA LYS A 139 12.25 5.87 -7.69
C LYS A 139 13.77 5.71 -7.63
N ILE A 140 14.50 6.82 -7.74
CA ILE A 140 15.96 6.81 -7.70
C ILE A 140 16.42 6.53 -6.27
N SER A 141 17.00 5.36 -6.06
CA SER A 141 17.51 4.91 -4.76
C SER A 141 19.04 4.94 -4.66
N SER A 142 19.74 5.13 -5.77
CA SER A 142 21.20 5.23 -5.81
C SER A 142 21.68 6.02 -7.04
N PHE A 143 22.90 6.55 -6.95
CA PHE A 143 23.56 7.27 -8.03
C PHE A 143 24.85 6.55 -8.45
N PRO A 144 25.16 6.47 -9.75
CA PRO A 144 24.32 6.92 -10.86
C PRO A 144 23.20 5.93 -11.18
N THR A 145 22.10 6.43 -11.73
CA THR A 145 21.02 5.60 -12.31
C THR A 145 20.72 6.14 -13.70
N VAL A 146 20.83 5.30 -14.73
CA VAL A 146 20.57 5.69 -16.12
C VAL A 146 19.31 4.99 -16.63
N TYR A 147 18.33 5.79 -17.03
CA TYR A 147 17.09 5.31 -17.65
C TYR A 147 17.02 5.65 -19.13
N MET A 148 16.33 4.82 -19.89
CA MET A 148 15.85 5.13 -21.24
C MET A 148 14.32 5.24 -21.18
N VAL A 149 13.77 6.36 -21.63
CA VAL A 149 12.34 6.58 -21.78
C VAL A 149 11.99 6.51 -23.26
N CYS A 150 11.09 5.63 -23.63
CA CYS A 150 10.64 5.47 -25.01
C CYS A 150 9.45 6.39 -25.34
N PRO A 151 9.17 6.64 -26.64
CA PRO A 151 8.01 7.44 -27.07
C PRO A 151 6.68 7.00 -26.45
N ASN A 152 6.45 5.68 -26.37
CA ASN A 152 5.30 5.05 -25.72
C ASN A 152 5.30 5.14 -24.18
N ARG A 153 6.13 6.00 -23.60
CA ARG A 153 6.24 6.25 -22.14
C ARG A 153 6.75 5.08 -21.31
N LYS A 154 7.24 3.99 -21.92
CA LYS A 154 7.92 2.93 -21.16
C LYS A 154 9.30 3.41 -20.72
N VAL A 155 9.63 3.20 -19.45
CA VAL A 155 10.97 3.45 -18.90
C VAL A 155 11.72 2.15 -18.64
N TYR A 156 13.00 2.14 -18.98
CA TYR A 156 13.90 1.00 -18.80
C TYR A 156 15.18 1.45 -18.12
N ASN A 157 15.57 0.78 -17.04
CA ASN A 157 16.89 0.97 -16.47
C ASN A 157 17.92 0.36 -17.43
N ILE A 158 18.74 1.22 -18.01
CA ILE A 158 19.81 0.80 -18.91
C ILE A 158 21.14 0.70 -18.16
N GLY A 159 21.30 1.40 -17.04
CA GLY A 159 22.58 1.48 -16.35
C GLY A 159 23.66 2.16 -17.20
N GLN A 160 24.82 2.37 -16.60
CA GLN A 160 25.93 3.08 -17.24
C GLN A 160 26.46 2.30 -18.45
N ALA A 161 26.69 3.02 -19.55
CA ALA A 161 27.14 2.44 -20.81
C ALA A 161 27.94 3.43 -21.66
N ASN A 162 28.77 2.91 -22.57
CA ASN A 162 29.39 3.73 -23.61
C ASN A 162 28.34 4.25 -24.61
N ALA A 163 28.70 5.24 -25.43
CA ALA A 163 27.80 5.90 -26.37
C ALA A 163 27.06 4.92 -27.32
N ASN A 164 27.79 4.00 -27.96
CA ASN A 164 27.21 3.02 -28.88
C ASN A 164 26.23 2.08 -28.17
N THR A 165 26.51 1.69 -26.93
CA THR A 165 25.61 0.84 -26.14
C THR A 165 24.37 1.60 -25.66
N ILE A 166 24.46 2.91 -25.38
CA ILE A 166 23.27 3.73 -25.12
C ILE A 166 22.38 3.73 -26.36
N LYS A 167 22.93 4.00 -27.54
CA LYS A 167 22.18 4.00 -28.80
C LYS A 167 21.59 2.62 -29.11
N SER A 168 22.38 1.55 -29.01
CA SER A 168 21.88 0.20 -29.28
C SER A 168 20.72 -0.17 -28.35
N ARG A 169 20.73 0.29 -27.10
CA ARG A 169 19.63 0.07 -26.16
C ARG A 169 18.41 0.93 -26.49
N ALA A 170 18.60 2.16 -26.95
CA ALA A 170 17.49 2.96 -27.48
C ALA A 170 16.79 2.21 -28.62
N ASP A 171 17.56 1.71 -29.59
CA ASP A 171 17.04 0.99 -30.75
C ASP A 171 16.36 -0.33 -30.39
N GLN A 172 16.90 -1.04 -29.39
CA GLN A 172 16.36 -2.33 -28.94
C GLN A 172 15.12 -2.19 -28.05
N LEU A 173 15.08 -1.19 -27.16
CA LEU A 173 14.04 -1.02 -26.15
C LEU A 173 12.90 -0.12 -26.61
N CYS A 174 13.19 0.81 -27.51
CA CYS A 174 12.23 1.74 -28.08
C CYS A 174 12.04 1.51 -29.58
N PRO A 175 11.76 0.27 -30.04
CA PRO A 175 11.53 0.05 -31.45
C PRO A 175 10.32 0.87 -31.89
N GLU A 176 10.38 1.43 -33.09
CA GLU A 176 9.17 1.92 -33.77
C GLU A 176 8.26 0.71 -33.96
N GLY A 177 7.23 0.62 -33.11
CA GLY A 177 6.25 -0.44 -33.20
C GLY A 177 5.47 -0.35 -34.51
N GLN A 178 4.78 -1.43 -34.86
CA GLN A 178 3.75 -1.38 -35.89
C GLN A 178 2.76 -0.27 -35.51
N GLN A 179 2.61 0.72 -36.38
CA GLN A 179 1.65 1.80 -36.18
C GLN A 179 0.27 1.27 -36.51
N TYR A 180 -0.68 1.56 -35.64
CA TYR A 180 -2.08 1.23 -35.80
C TYR A 180 -2.88 2.53 -35.77
N ASP A 181 -3.95 2.58 -36.55
CA ASP A 181 -4.84 3.74 -36.56
C ASP A 181 -5.48 3.94 -35.18
N ASN A 182 -5.95 2.85 -34.57
CA ASN A 182 -6.47 2.80 -33.21
C ASN A 182 -5.66 1.74 -32.43
N ASN A 183 -5.16 2.11 -31.25
CA ASN A 183 -4.46 1.20 -30.34
C ASN A 183 -4.49 1.79 -28.93
N VAL A 184 -4.83 0.99 -27.92
CA VAL A 184 -4.94 1.43 -26.53
C VAL A 184 -4.15 0.52 -25.61
N GLN A 185 -3.17 1.07 -24.91
CA GLN A 185 -2.37 0.33 -23.96
C GLN A 185 -2.82 0.56 -22.51
N LEU A 186 -2.77 -0.52 -21.72
CA LEU A 186 -3.00 -0.48 -20.28
C LEU A 186 -1.66 -0.36 -19.52
N PHE A 187 -1.59 0.60 -18.59
CA PHE A 187 -0.49 0.75 -17.62
C PHE A 187 -1.01 0.78 -16.19
N ASN A 188 -0.11 0.47 -15.23
CA ASN A 188 -0.32 0.63 -13.79
C ASN A 188 -1.67 0.07 -13.31
N PHE A 189 -1.96 -1.18 -13.67
CA PHE A 189 -3.17 -1.85 -13.20
C PHE A 189 -3.10 -2.08 -11.69
N GLU A 190 -3.93 -1.37 -10.95
CA GLU A 190 -3.97 -1.39 -9.50
C GLU A 190 -5.37 -1.77 -9.06
N ALA A 191 -5.46 -2.85 -8.29
CA ALA A 191 -6.68 -3.26 -7.60
C ALA A 191 -6.36 -3.55 -6.13
N PRO A 192 -7.35 -3.43 -5.22
CA PRO A 192 -7.22 -3.97 -3.87
C PRO A 192 -6.77 -5.44 -3.91
N LYS A 193 -5.61 -5.76 -3.33
CA LYS A 193 -5.04 -7.12 -3.32
C LYS A 193 -5.71 -8.07 -2.31
N GLY A 194 -6.38 -7.50 -1.30
CA GLY A 194 -7.26 -8.21 -0.38
C GLY A 194 -8.55 -7.41 -0.27
N LEU A 195 -9.66 -7.98 -0.75
CA LEU A 195 -10.95 -7.30 -0.78
C LEU A 195 -11.91 -8.08 0.11
N LEU A 196 -11.97 -7.68 1.37
CA LEU A 196 -12.69 -8.45 2.39
C LEU A 196 -13.93 -7.68 2.92
N CYS A 197 -13.91 -6.34 2.90
CA CYS A 197 -15.09 -5.48 3.08
C CYS A 197 -15.01 -4.29 2.09
N GLY A 198 -16.04 -4.07 1.28
CA GLY A 198 -16.14 -2.94 0.34
C GLY A 198 -16.34 -3.35 -1.13
N THR A 199 -16.25 -2.38 -2.04
CA THR A 199 -16.41 -2.60 -3.49
C THR A 199 -15.05 -2.76 -4.16
N LEU A 200 -14.92 -3.71 -5.09
CA LEU A 200 -13.74 -3.79 -5.96
C LEU A 200 -13.71 -2.54 -6.86
N ALA A 201 -12.73 -1.67 -6.63
CA ALA A 201 -12.61 -0.39 -7.34
C ALA A 201 -11.21 -0.24 -7.96
N PRO A 202 -10.89 -1.01 -9.01
CA PRO A 202 -9.59 -0.97 -9.64
C PRO A 202 -9.41 0.33 -10.43
N ARG A 203 -8.16 0.74 -10.57
CA ARG A 203 -7.74 1.84 -11.44
C ARG A 203 -6.60 1.40 -12.33
N PHE A 204 -6.51 2.02 -13.48
CA PHE A 204 -5.41 1.82 -14.42
C PHE A 204 -5.25 3.07 -15.26
N LEU A 205 -4.09 3.20 -15.89
CA LEU A 205 -3.82 4.24 -16.85
C LEU A 205 -4.08 3.68 -18.25
N MET A 206 -4.95 4.35 -19.00
CA MET A 206 -5.26 4.06 -20.39
C MET A 206 -4.50 5.04 -21.27
N GLN A 207 -3.64 4.54 -22.16
CA GLN A 207 -2.86 5.36 -23.09
C GLN A 207 -3.29 5.11 -24.53
N ASN A 208 -3.39 6.18 -25.31
CA ASN A 208 -3.52 6.06 -26.76
C ASN A 208 -2.15 5.78 -27.41
N LEU A 209 -2.00 4.67 -28.10
CA LEU A 209 -0.84 4.36 -28.95
C LEU A 209 -1.13 4.49 -30.44
N GLY A 210 -2.40 4.69 -30.81
CA GLY A 210 -2.83 4.84 -32.19
C GLY A 210 -2.47 6.20 -32.78
N GLU A 211 -2.45 6.26 -34.11
CA GLU A 211 -2.27 7.53 -34.84
C GLU A 211 -3.50 8.45 -34.71
N ASN A 212 -4.70 7.86 -34.65
CA ASN A 212 -5.91 8.63 -34.46
C ASN A 212 -6.06 9.04 -33.00
N VAL A 213 -6.67 10.21 -32.81
CA VAL A 213 -7.16 10.62 -31.49
C VAL A 213 -8.15 9.58 -30.96
N LEU A 214 -7.92 9.10 -29.73
CA LEU A 214 -8.83 8.17 -29.08
C LEU A 214 -10.03 8.95 -28.51
N THR A 215 -11.20 8.65 -29.05
CA THR A 215 -12.48 9.30 -28.71
C THR A 215 -13.46 8.37 -27.99
N SER A 216 -13.30 7.06 -28.16
CA SER A 216 -14.04 6.05 -27.40
C SER A 216 -13.22 4.77 -27.17
N ALA A 217 -13.53 4.06 -26.10
CA ALA A 217 -12.98 2.73 -25.82
C ALA A 217 -14.02 1.85 -25.11
N LYS A 218 -14.10 0.58 -25.50
CA LYS A 218 -14.93 -0.44 -24.82
C LYS A 218 -14.04 -1.28 -23.92
N ILE A 219 -14.32 -1.24 -22.62
CA ILE A 219 -13.52 -1.86 -21.56
C ILE A 219 -14.32 -3.02 -20.98
N ILE A 220 -13.75 -4.21 -21.01
CA ILE A 220 -14.30 -5.43 -20.45
C ILE A 220 -13.58 -5.73 -19.15
N ILE A 221 -14.35 -5.92 -18.08
CA ILE A 221 -13.86 -6.31 -16.77
C ILE A 221 -14.37 -7.72 -16.48
N SER A 222 -13.44 -8.62 -16.20
CA SER A 222 -13.74 -10.03 -15.95
C SER A 222 -13.15 -10.51 -14.63
N ILE A 223 -13.83 -11.43 -13.97
CA ILE A 223 -13.33 -12.16 -12.80
C ILE A 223 -13.32 -13.65 -13.14
N ASP A 224 -12.16 -14.29 -13.02
CA ASP A 224 -11.92 -15.70 -13.39
C ASP A 224 -12.41 -16.05 -14.80
N GLY A 225 -12.22 -15.12 -15.74
CA GLY A 225 -12.66 -15.24 -17.12
C GLY A 225 -14.13 -14.93 -17.39
N ASN A 226 -14.95 -14.72 -16.36
CA ASN A 226 -16.35 -14.33 -16.52
C ASN A 226 -16.49 -12.81 -16.56
N VAL A 227 -17.16 -12.27 -17.58
CA VAL A 227 -17.42 -10.82 -17.67
C VAL A 227 -18.36 -10.40 -16.54
N VAL A 228 -17.89 -9.49 -15.69
CA VAL A 228 -18.66 -8.96 -14.56
C VAL A 228 -19.13 -7.53 -14.83
N GLN A 229 -18.47 -6.80 -15.72
CA GLN A 229 -18.86 -5.44 -16.08
C GLN A 229 -18.30 -5.06 -17.46
N GLU A 230 -19.07 -4.27 -18.20
CA GLU A 230 -18.61 -3.55 -19.39
C GLU A 230 -18.67 -2.05 -19.13
N LYS A 231 -17.63 -1.32 -19.54
CA LYS A 231 -17.56 0.13 -19.41
C LYS A 231 -17.21 0.76 -20.75
N ASN A 232 -18.02 1.71 -21.19
CA ASN A 232 -17.71 2.56 -22.32
C ASN A 232 -17.05 3.84 -21.81
N TRP A 233 -15.86 4.14 -22.33
CA TRP A 233 -15.18 5.40 -22.12
C TRP A 233 -15.33 6.28 -23.36
N THR A 234 -15.46 7.58 -23.16
CA THR A 234 -15.44 8.60 -24.22
C THR A 234 -14.56 9.76 -23.79
N GLY A 235 -13.79 10.32 -24.72
CA GLY A 235 -12.90 11.44 -24.41
C GLY A 235 -12.18 11.98 -25.64
N ASN A 236 -10.98 12.51 -25.42
CA ASN A 236 -10.12 13.08 -26.46
C ASN A 236 -8.66 12.93 -26.01
N LEU A 237 -8.05 11.78 -26.32
CA LEU A 237 -6.64 11.50 -26.00
C LEU A 237 -5.82 11.47 -27.29
N ALA A 238 -4.88 12.40 -27.42
CA ALA A 238 -3.93 12.39 -28.53
C ALA A 238 -2.96 11.21 -28.41
N LYS A 239 -2.20 10.93 -29.47
CA LYS A 239 -1.17 9.87 -29.45
C LYS A 239 -0.21 10.08 -28.28
N TYR A 240 0.06 9.00 -27.55
CA TYR A 240 0.84 8.88 -26.32
C TYR A 240 0.26 9.56 -25.07
N ASP A 241 -0.82 10.34 -25.18
CA ASP A 241 -1.53 10.84 -24.00
C ASP A 241 -2.24 9.70 -23.29
N ALA A 242 -2.40 9.87 -21.98
CA ALA A 242 -2.98 8.86 -21.11
C ALA A 242 -3.88 9.45 -20.04
N GLU A 243 -4.90 8.70 -19.64
CA GLU A 243 -5.84 9.06 -18.59
C GLU A 243 -6.00 7.94 -17.58
N THR A 244 -6.21 8.30 -16.31
CA THR A 244 -6.55 7.31 -15.29
C THR A 244 -8.02 6.94 -15.39
N VAL A 245 -8.31 5.67 -15.62
CA VAL A 245 -9.66 5.12 -15.58
C VAL A 245 -9.90 4.48 -14.22
N LEU A 246 -10.92 4.94 -13.51
CA LEU A 246 -11.44 4.30 -12.30
C LEU A 246 -12.65 3.43 -12.65
N VAL A 247 -12.67 2.18 -12.21
CA VAL A 247 -13.82 1.30 -12.29
C VAL A 247 -14.43 1.18 -10.90
N THR A 248 -15.76 1.28 -10.81
CA THR A 248 -16.51 1.17 -9.55
C THR A 248 -17.75 0.32 -9.79
N GLY A 249 -18.32 -0.21 -8.70
CA GLY A 249 -19.56 -0.99 -8.76
C GLY A 249 -19.40 -2.39 -9.35
N ILE A 250 -18.20 -2.97 -9.31
CA ILE A 250 -18.00 -4.37 -9.70
C ILE A 250 -18.70 -5.26 -8.66
N ASN A 251 -19.65 -6.09 -9.12
CA ASN A 251 -20.36 -7.02 -8.25
C ASN A 251 -19.47 -8.22 -7.91
N ILE A 252 -19.27 -8.45 -6.62
CA ILE A 252 -18.48 -9.55 -6.06
C ILE A 252 -19.29 -10.46 -5.12
N GLU A 253 -20.60 -10.21 -4.95
CA GLU A 253 -21.43 -10.86 -3.91
C GLU A 253 -21.54 -12.38 -4.08
N ASN A 254 -21.41 -12.88 -5.31
CA ASN A 254 -21.54 -14.31 -5.63
C ASN A 254 -20.20 -15.00 -5.89
N LEU A 255 -19.07 -14.35 -5.62
CA LEU A 255 -17.77 -14.99 -5.72
C LEU A 255 -17.59 -15.96 -4.54
N SER A 256 -16.99 -17.12 -4.82
CA SER A 256 -16.56 -18.04 -3.78
C SER A 256 -15.49 -17.40 -2.90
N PHE A 257 -15.24 -17.96 -1.72
CA PHE A 257 -14.06 -17.56 -0.94
C PHE A 257 -12.78 -18.08 -1.60
N GLY A 258 -11.68 -17.34 -1.47
CA GLY A 258 -10.37 -17.75 -1.99
C GLY A 258 -9.73 -16.74 -2.94
N GLU A 259 -8.75 -17.22 -3.70
CA GLU A 259 -8.02 -16.43 -4.70
C GLU A 259 -8.84 -16.30 -5.98
N HIS A 260 -8.84 -15.11 -6.56
CA HIS A 260 -9.52 -14.75 -7.78
C HIS A 260 -8.60 -13.91 -8.67
N GLN A 261 -8.82 -14.00 -9.97
CA GLN A 261 -8.12 -13.17 -10.94
C GLN A 261 -9.07 -12.11 -11.49
N LEU A 262 -8.74 -10.84 -11.28
CA LEU A 262 -9.38 -9.73 -11.95
C LEU A 262 -8.61 -9.43 -13.24
N SER A 263 -9.34 -9.31 -14.35
CA SER A 263 -8.80 -8.95 -15.66
C SER A 263 -9.51 -7.71 -16.19
N VAL A 264 -8.75 -6.82 -16.83
CA VAL A 264 -9.27 -5.70 -17.62
C VAL A 264 -8.74 -5.84 -19.03
N LYS A 265 -9.62 -5.72 -20.02
CA LYS A 265 -9.30 -5.77 -21.44
C LYS A 265 -9.96 -4.62 -22.20
N PHE A 266 -9.23 -3.95 -23.07
CA PHE A 266 -9.83 -3.11 -24.12
C PHE A 266 -10.28 -4.00 -25.28
N GLU A 267 -11.58 -4.06 -25.53
CA GLU A 267 -12.18 -4.82 -26.64
C GLU A 267 -12.29 -3.99 -27.91
N GLU A 268 -12.52 -2.68 -27.78
CA GLU A 268 -12.59 -1.76 -28.92
C GLU A 268 -11.94 -0.42 -28.59
N ALA A 269 -11.37 0.22 -29.61
CA ALA A 269 -10.89 1.60 -29.62
C ALA A 269 -11.47 2.32 -30.84
N ASN A 270 -12.16 3.45 -30.63
CA ASN A 270 -12.88 4.16 -31.69
C ASN A 270 -13.83 3.25 -32.51
N GLY A 271 -14.44 2.25 -31.87
CA GLY A 271 -15.31 1.25 -32.51
C GLY A 271 -14.60 0.21 -33.39
N SER A 272 -13.26 0.20 -33.39
CA SER A 272 -12.46 -0.85 -34.04
C SER A 272 -12.04 -1.90 -33.02
N ALA A 273 -12.13 -3.17 -33.38
CA ALA A 273 -11.76 -4.27 -32.49
C ALA A 273 -10.25 -4.25 -32.13
N GLU A 274 -9.98 -4.51 -30.87
CA GLU A 274 -8.65 -4.52 -30.26
C GLU A 274 -8.31 -5.96 -29.79
N ALA A 275 -7.17 -6.49 -30.21
CA ALA A 275 -6.75 -7.87 -29.90
C ALA A 275 -5.26 -8.01 -29.56
N LEU A 276 -4.59 -6.91 -29.21
CA LEU A 276 -3.18 -6.92 -28.85
C LEU A 276 -2.99 -7.29 -27.36
N PRO A 277 -1.93 -8.02 -26.99
CA PRO A 277 -1.69 -8.42 -25.60
C PRO A 277 -1.55 -7.24 -24.62
N GLU A 278 -1.02 -6.10 -25.08
CA GLU A 278 -0.87 -4.89 -24.27
C GLU A 278 -2.20 -4.21 -23.86
N ASN A 279 -3.31 -4.69 -24.41
CA ASN A 279 -4.65 -4.18 -24.16
C ASN A 279 -5.32 -4.89 -22.98
N GLU A 280 -4.66 -5.92 -22.43
CA GLU A 280 -5.16 -6.71 -21.31
C GLU A 280 -4.16 -6.72 -20.15
N ALA A 281 -4.68 -6.61 -18.92
CA ALA A 281 -3.90 -6.82 -17.72
C ALA A 281 -4.69 -7.62 -16.70
N THR A 282 -3.98 -8.40 -15.89
CA THR A 282 -4.56 -9.21 -14.83
C THR A 282 -3.90 -8.93 -13.50
N ILE A 283 -4.66 -9.04 -12.41
CA ILE A 283 -4.17 -8.93 -11.05
C ILE A 283 -4.90 -9.94 -10.16
N GLN A 284 -4.15 -10.55 -9.24
CA GLN A 284 -4.72 -11.47 -8.25
C GLN A 284 -5.30 -10.67 -7.08
N PHE A 285 -6.46 -11.10 -6.61
CA PHE A 285 -7.06 -10.61 -5.38
C PHE A 285 -7.71 -11.78 -4.63
N LYS A 286 -8.01 -11.58 -3.35
CA LYS A 286 -8.60 -12.62 -2.50
C LYS A 286 -9.93 -12.15 -1.91
N ILE A 287 -10.92 -13.04 -1.92
CA ILE A 287 -12.17 -12.93 -1.15
C ILE A 287 -12.02 -13.77 0.13
N ALA A 288 -12.26 -13.18 1.29
CA ALA A 288 -12.13 -13.85 2.59
C ALA A 288 -13.41 -14.57 2.97
N GLU A 289 -13.22 -15.67 3.70
CA GLU A 289 -14.29 -16.44 4.30
C GLU A 289 -14.87 -15.73 5.52
N HIS A 290 -14.02 -15.09 6.33
CA HIS A 290 -14.42 -14.40 7.56
C HIS A 290 -13.79 -13.00 7.64
N PRO A 291 -14.31 -12.04 6.86
CA PRO A 291 -13.73 -10.69 6.80
C PRO A 291 -13.79 -10.01 8.17
N THR A 292 -12.66 -9.49 8.63
CA THR A 292 -12.52 -8.80 9.91
C THR A 292 -11.80 -7.47 9.71
N ASP A 293 -12.42 -6.38 10.16
CA ASP A 293 -11.85 -5.05 10.07
C ASP A 293 -10.68 -4.86 11.04
N VAL A 294 -9.55 -4.41 10.50
CA VAL A 294 -8.32 -4.14 11.24
C VAL A 294 -7.90 -2.70 10.98
N THR A 295 -7.74 -1.93 12.04
CA THR A 295 -7.23 -0.56 11.98
C THR A 295 -5.74 -0.57 12.31
N VAL A 296 -4.94 -0.12 11.35
CA VAL A 296 -3.52 0.22 11.55
C VAL A 296 -3.46 1.67 11.98
N ARG A 297 -3.00 1.94 13.21
CA ARG A 297 -2.84 3.32 13.72
C ARG A 297 -1.40 3.54 14.12
N ILE A 298 -0.75 4.51 13.49
CA ILE A 298 0.65 4.84 13.75
C ILE A 298 0.73 6.33 14.07
N ASN A 299 1.28 6.64 15.24
CA ASN A 299 1.73 7.96 15.61
C ASN A 299 3.25 7.91 15.52
N ALA A 300 3.81 8.31 14.38
CA ALA A 300 5.24 8.39 14.20
C ALA A 300 5.80 9.58 14.99
N ASP A 301 7.12 9.71 15.03
CA ASP A 301 7.79 10.88 15.58
C ASP A 301 7.87 12.02 14.53
N THR A 302 8.82 12.94 14.69
CA THR A 302 9.01 14.07 13.78
C THR A 302 9.40 13.63 12.35
N TYR A 303 10.03 12.47 12.18
CA TYR A 303 10.59 12.02 10.90
C TYR A 303 9.76 10.94 10.21
N TYR A 304 8.43 10.99 10.40
CA TYR A 304 7.45 10.03 9.85
C TYR A 304 7.65 9.55 8.41
N SER A 305 8.21 10.36 7.51
CA SER A 305 8.48 9.98 6.11
C SER A 305 9.48 8.83 5.94
N GLU A 306 10.25 8.51 6.97
CA GLU A 306 11.20 7.39 6.98
C GLU A 306 10.57 6.07 7.41
N VAL A 307 9.37 6.14 8.01
CA VAL A 307 8.68 5.01 8.59
C VAL A 307 7.75 4.38 7.56
N SER A 308 7.77 3.06 7.49
CA SER A 308 6.88 2.26 6.65
C SER A 308 6.31 1.06 7.40
N TRP A 309 5.21 0.50 6.90
CA TRP A 309 4.60 -0.69 7.49
C TRP A 309 4.06 -1.65 6.43
N SER A 310 3.92 -2.93 6.79
CA SER A 310 3.36 -3.98 5.92
C SER A 310 2.71 -5.09 6.76
N ILE A 311 1.83 -5.88 6.14
CA ILE A 311 1.24 -7.08 6.76
C ILE A 311 1.29 -8.24 5.78
N LYS A 312 1.79 -9.39 6.25
CA LYS A 312 1.95 -10.62 5.47
C LYS A 312 1.25 -11.80 6.15
N GLU A 313 0.57 -12.65 5.38
CA GLU A 313 0.01 -13.90 5.90
C GLU A 313 1.13 -14.89 6.27
N ASN A 314 1.07 -15.46 7.47
CA ASN A 314 2.14 -16.32 7.98
C ASN A 314 2.23 -17.62 7.17
N GLY A 315 3.44 -18.03 6.82
CA GLY A 315 3.69 -19.28 6.10
C GLY A 315 3.33 -19.25 4.61
N THR A 316 2.90 -18.11 4.06
CA THR A 316 2.55 -17.97 2.63
C THR A 316 3.38 -16.87 1.95
N THR A 317 3.17 -16.67 0.65
CA THR A 317 3.68 -15.52 -0.11
C THR A 317 2.66 -14.38 -0.21
N PHE A 318 1.47 -14.53 0.37
CA PHE A 318 0.41 -13.54 0.27
C PHE A 318 0.72 -12.31 1.14
N ILE A 319 0.74 -11.14 0.51
CA ILE A 319 0.95 -9.85 1.16
C ILE A 319 -0.44 -9.20 1.32
N ALA A 320 -0.93 -9.16 2.55
CA ALA A 320 -2.24 -8.62 2.87
C ALA A 320 -2.25 -7.07 2.83
N ALA A 321 -1.12 -6.45 3.19
CA ALA A 321 -0.86 -5.04 2.97
C ALA A 321 0.60 -4.85 2.56
N GLU A 322 0.81 -4.31 1.35
CA GLU A 322 2.14 -3.97 0.82
C GLU A 322 2.84 -2.93 1.69
N GLU A 323 4.16 -2.84 1.55
CA GLU A 323 4.91 -1.83 2.29
C GLU A 323 4.50 -0.41 1.87
N GLU A 324 3.99 0.35 2.84
CA GLU A 324 3.49 1.70 2.65
C GLU A 324 4.25 2.67 3.57
N LYS A 325 4.80 3.75 2.99
CA LYS A 325 5.38 4.85 3.75
C LYS A 325 4.30 5.76 4.31
N LEU A 326 4.56 6.30 5.50
CA LEU A 326 3.63 7.19 6.15
C LEU A 326 3.54 8.55 5.42
N PRO A 327 2.36 8.96 4.95
CA PRO A 327 2.17 10.27 4.31
C PRO A 327 2.12 11.41 5.34
N THR A 328 1.80 11.09 6.60
CA THR A 328 1.59 12.04 7.70
C THR A 328 2.08 11.42 9.01
N LYS A 329 2.44 12.28 9.98
CA LYS A 329 2.88 11.87 11.32
C LYS A 329 1.87 10.97 12.05
N ASN A 330 0.62 11.41 12.08
CA ASN A 330 -0.50 10.61 12.58
C ASN A 330 -1.18 9.96 11.39
N TYR A 331 -1.22 8.65 11.38
CA TYR A 331 -1.74 7.86 10.29
C TYR A 331 -2.70 6.82 10.83
N THR A 332 -3.82 6.65 10.12
CA THR A 332 -4.80 5.63 10.42
C THR A 332 -5.28 5.05 9.10
N LYS A 333 -5.21 3.73 8.97
CA LYS A 333 -5.74 3.02 7.82
C LYS A 333 -6.52 1.80 8.27
N ASN A 334 -7.75 1.73 7.78
CA ASN A 334 -8.56 0.53 7.92
C ASN A 334 -8.22 -0.40 6.77
N ILE A 335 -7.85 -1.63 7.11
CA ILE A 335 -7.73 -2.75 6.20
C ILE A 335 -8.71 -3.81 6.66
N CYS A 336 -8.90 -4.83 5.85
CA CYS A 336 -9.68 -5.98 6.25
C CYS A 336 -8.81 -7.22 6.04
N LEU A 337 -8.84 -8.13 7.01
CA LEU A 337 -8.08 -9.37 7.04
C LEU A 337 -9.03 -10.57 7.29
N ASP A 338 -8.60 -11.77 6.90
CA ASP A 338 -9.36 -13.01 7.15
C ASP A 338 -8.98 -13.57 8.53
N ARG A 339 -9.73 -14.56 9.04
CA ARG A 339 -9.40 -15.24 10.31
C ARG A 339 -8.19 -16.16 10.19
N LYS A 340 -7.00 -15.55 10.15
CA LYS A 340 -5.71 -16.22 10.01
C LYS A 340 -4.64 -15.54 10.84
N CYS A 341 -3.45 -16.12 10.82
CA CYS A 341 -2.27 -15.54 11.44
C CYS A 341 -1.45 -14.75 10.42
N TYR A 342 -1.03 -13.56 10.83
CA TYR A 342 -0.28 -12.61 10.04
C TYR A 342 0.97 -12.14 10.81
N THR A 343 1.85 -11.46 10.10
CA THR A 343 2.97 -10.71 10.67
C THR A 343 2.82 -9.26 10.25
N PHE A 344 2.72 -8.38 11.25
CA PHE A 344 2.85 -6.95 11.09
C PHE A 344 4.31 -6.57 11.16
N THR A 345 4.79 -5.78 10.20
CA THR A 345 6.15 -5.25 10.19
C THR A 345 6.11 -3.74 10.08
N ILE A 346 6.82 -3.07 10.98
CA ILE A 346 7.14 -1.64 10.90
C ILE A 346 8.64 -1.48 10.64
N ARG A 347 9.02 -0.52 9.81
CA ARG A 347 10.41 -0.22 9.45
C ARG A 347 10.69 1.25 9.57
N ASP A 348 11.96 1.54 9.81
CA ASP A 348 12.55 2.86 9.88
C ASP A 348 13.83 2.86 9.03
N SER A 349 13.92 3.76 8.06
CA SER A 349 15.02 3.71 7.09
C SER A 349 16.36 4.25 7.59
N TYR A 350 16.38 5.03 8.68
CA TYR A 350 17.61 5.60 9.25
C TYR A 350 18.12 4.84 10.48
N GLY A 351 17.28 3.98 11.05
CA GLY A 351 17.65 3.01 12.07
C GLY A 351 17.67 3.57 13.49
N ASP A 352 17.06 4.71 13.74
CA ASP A 352 16.86 5.29 15.07
C ASP A 352 15.48 4.96 15.67
N GLY A 353 14.62 4.29 14.90
CA GLY A 353 13.24 4.01 15.27
C GLY A 353 12.44 5.29 15.44
N MET A 354 11.22 5.20 15.97
CA MET A 354 10.37 6.39 16.14
C MET A 354 10.64 7.09 17.48
N THR A 355 11.90 7.47 17.76
CA THR A 355 12.32 7.91 19.09
C THR A 355 12.58 9.40 19.22
N TYR A 356 12.70 10.15 18.11
CA TYR A 356 13.28 11.49 18.11
C TYR A 356 12.59 12.47 19.08
N ASP A 357 11.26 12.44 19.12
CA ASP A 357 10.44 13.28 20.03
C ASP A 357 9.69 12.47 21.09
N GLY A 358 9.95 11.16 21.19
CA GLY A 358 9.34 10.25 22.16
C GLY A 358 7.86 9.92 21.94
N THR A 359 7.27 10.31 20.79
CA THR A 359 5.83 10.08 20.51
C THR A 359 5.53 8.79 19.72
N GLY A 360 6.56 8.11 19.25
CA GLY A 360 6.46 6.96 18.36
C GLY A 360 5.70 5.76 18.93
N MET A 361 4.53 5.46 18.36
CA MET A 361 3.70 4.31 18.72
C MET A 361 2.98 3.74 17.48
N ALA A 362 2.89 2.42 17.37
CA ALA A 362 2.09 1.74 16.36
C ALA A 362 1.15 0.71 17.01
N TYR A 363 -0.08 0.67 16.50
CA TYR A 363 -1.14 -0.21 16.97
C TYR A 363 -1.80 -0.95 15.81
N LEU A 364 -2.09 -2.23 16.03
CA LEU A 364 -3.13 -2.94 15.27
C LEU A 364 -4.34 -3.15 16.16
N ILE A 365 -5.47 -2.61 15.71
CA ILE A 365 -6.73 -2.64 16.45
C ILE A 365 -7.72 -3.48 15.65
N VAL A 366 -8.31 -4.49 16.25
CA VAL A 366 -9.31 -5.37 15.62
C VAL A 366 -10.57 -5.29 16.46
N ALA A 367 -11.70 -4.94 15.84
CA ALA A 367 -12.98 -4.76 16.52
C ALA A 367 -12.91 -3.85 17.79
N GLY A 368 -12.02 -2.86 17.79
CA GLY A 368 -11.82 -1.94 18.91
C GLY A 368 -10.76 -2.36 19.94
N ASP A 369 -10.25 -3.59 19.88
CA ASP A 369 -9.20 -4.10 20.76
C ASP A 369 -7.81 -4.01 20.13
N THR A 370 -6.82 -3.53 20.90
CA THR A 370 -5.42 -3.53 20.46
C THR A 370 -4.83 -4.94 20.52
N LEU A 371 -4.58 -5.56 19.37
CA LEU A 371 -3.89 -6.86 19.26
C LEU A 371 -2.36 -6.73 19.24
N VAL A 372 -1.85 -5.64 18.66
CA VAL A 372 -0.42 -5.36 18.58
C VAL A 372 -0.17 -3.93 19.04
N GLU A 373 0.83 -3.77 19.89
CA GLU A 373 1.42 -2.47 20.27
C GLU A 373 2.92 -2.56 20.03
N ILE A 374 3.49 -1.54 19.37
CA ILE A 374 4.93 -1.38 19.19
C ILE A 374 5.30 0.05 19.57
N LYS A 375 6.27 0.18 20.49
CA LYS A 375 6.83 1.48 20.87
C LYS A 375 8.03 1.82 19.98
N GLY A 376 8.19 3.10 19.68
CA GLY A 376 9.25 3.59 18.79
C GLY A 376 10.66 3.20 19.23
N ASN A 377 10.88 3.02 20.54
CA ASN A 377 12.17 2.64 21.11
C ASN A 377 12.42 1.12 21.20
N GLU A 378 11.49 0.29 20.72
CA GLU A 378 11.66 -1.17 20.71
C GLU A 378 12.45 -1.72 19.51
N TYR A 379 12.78 -0.84 18.56
CA TYR A 379 13.52 -1.20 17.36
C TYR A 379 14.35 -0.03 16.84
N THR A 380 15.35 -0.37 16.04
CA THR A 380 16.15 0.57 15.27
C THR A 380 15.65 0.61 13.84
N TYR A 381 15.92 -0.42 13.04
CA TYR A 381 15.51 -0.47 11.63
C TYR A 381 14.16 -1.14 11.37
N SER A 382 13.76 -2.11 12.19
CA SER A 382 12.49 -2.80 11.99
C SER A 382 12.04 -3.59 13.20
N LYS A 383 10.72 -3.73 13.36
CA LYS A 383 10.08 -4.67 14.28
C LYS A 383 9.03 -5.47 13.53
N SER A 384 8.96 -6.77 13.82
CA SER A 384 7.89 -7.65 13.35
C SER A 384 7.18 -8.28 14.53
N VAL A 385 5.84 -8.29 14.50
CA VAL A 385 5.00 -8.95 15.50
C VAL A 385 3.98 -9.82 14.79
N SER A 386 3.94 -11.10 15.15
CA SER A 386 2.92 -12.02 14.65
C SER A 386 1.66 -11.91 15.49
N PHE A 387 0.50 -11.90 14.84
CA PHE A 387 -0.82 -11.87 15.47
C PHE A 387 -1.75 -12.81 14.72
N CYS A 388 -2.82 -13.25 15.38
CA CYS A 388 -3.86 -14.05 14.74
C CYS A 388 -5.20 -13.36 14.91
N ILE A 389 -6.02 -13.45 13.87
CA ILE A 389 -7.43 -13.12 13.91
C ILE A 389 -8.15 -14.45 14.01
N ASP A 390 -8.89 -14.64 15.08
CA ASP A 390 -9.68 -15.84 15.33
C ASP A 390 -11.14 -15.46 15.59
N GLU A 391 -11.97 -16.47 15.87
CA GLU A 391 -13.37 -16.23 16.20
C GLU A 391 -13.51 -15.33 17.43
N ASN A 392 -12.62 -15.45 18.43
CA ASN A 392 -12.69 -14.70 19.68
C ASN A 392 -12.18 -13.26 19.59
N THR A 393 -11.33 -12.93 18.60
CA THR A 393 -10.94 -11.54 18.31
C THR A 393 -12.03 -10.75 17.59
N SER A 394 -13.08 -11.44 17.14
CA SER A 394 -14.16 -10.90 16.30
C SER A 394 -15.56 -11.17 16.87
N ILE A 395 -15.67 -11.91 17.99
CA ILE A 395 -16.90 -11.95 18.77
C ILE A 395 -17.04 -10.55 19.33
N GLU A 396 -18.09 -9.84 18.91
CA GLU A 396 -18.62 -8.72 19.68
C GLU A 396 -18.52 -9.09 21.15
N LYS A 397 -17.62 -8.45 21.90
CA LYS A 397 -17.59 -8.58 23.35
C LYS A 397 -19.02 -8.36 23.77
N SER A 398 -19.67 -9.40 24.27
CA SER A 398 -20.93 -9.26 24.94
C SER A 398 -20.67 -8.25 26.04
N TYR A 399 -21.12 -7.01 25.84
CA TYR A 399 -20.80 -5.90 26.71
C TYR A 399 -21.22 -6.33 28.11
N PHE A 400 -20.25 -6.56 28.98
CA PHE A 400 -20.52 -6.92 30.35
C PHE A 400 -21.19 -5.71 31.00
N PHE A 401 -22.23 -5.95 31.79
CA PHE A 401 -22.79 -4.88 32.64
C PHE A 401 -21.69 -4.46 33.62
N GLU A 402 -20.95 -3.39 33.31
CA GLU A 402 -19.96 -2.85 34.24
C GLU A 402 -20.71 -2.35 35.49
N ASN A 403 -20.55 -3.06 36.61
CA ASN A 403 -20.85 -2.66 37.98
C ASN A 403 -22.27 -2.20 38.35
N ASN A 404 -23.27 -2.41 37.49
CA ASN A 404 -24.65 -1.95 37.74
C ASN A 404 -25.64 -3.08 38.05
N ILE A 405 -25.19 -4.26 38.51
CA ILE A 405 -26.07 -5.35 38.93
C ILE A 405 -25.84 -5.66 40.41
N SER A 406 -26.91 -5.61 41.20
CA SER A 406 -26.91 -5.97 42.61
C SER A 406 -27.91 -7.07 42.88
N ILE A 407 -27.45 -8.17 43.49
CA ILE A 407 -28.29 -9.29 43.91
C ILE A 407 -28.29 -9.35 45.42
N TYR A 408 -29.46 -9.16 46.03
CA TYR A 408 -29.56 -9.10 47.49
C TYR A 408 -30.92 -9.59 48.04
N PRO A 409 -30.94 -10.15 49.26
CA PRO A 409 -29.76 -10.50 50.07
C PRO A 409 -28.96 -11.64 49.42
N ASN A 410 -27.64 -11.65 49.61
CA ASN A 410 -26.76 -12.72 49.15
C ASN A 410 -25.66 -12.96 50.21
N PRO A 411 -25.77 -14.01 51.04
CA PRO A 411 -26.70 -15.14 50.94
C PRO A 411 -28.18 -14.80 51.17
N ALA A 412 -29.09 -15.47 50.48
CA ALA A 412 -30.55 -15.31 50.58
C ALA A 412 -31.19 -16.41 51.43
N THR A 413 -32.15 -16.05 52.29
CA THR A 413 -33.01 -16.99 53.05
C THR A 413 -34.49 -16.92 52.65
N ASP A 414 -34.87 -15.85 51.92
CA ASP A 414 -36.23 -15.54 51.46
C ASP A 414 -36.17 -15.05 49.99
N ASN A 415 -37.07 -14.16 49.57
CA ASN A 415 -37.10 -13.62 48.21
C ASN A 415 -35.77 -12.94 47.81
N ILE A 416 -35.34 -13.18 46.58
CA ILE A 416 -34.11 -12.61 46.00
C ILE A 416 -34.48 -11.41 45.15
N ASN A 417 -33.85 -10.26 45.40
CA ASN A 417 -34.00 -9.09 44.54
C ASN A 417 -32.78 -8.96 43.62
N ILE A 418 -33.05 -8.72 42.34
CA ILE A 418 -32.05 -8.41 41.31
C ILE A 418 -32.33 -7.00 40.86
N GLU A 419 -31.43 -6.07 41.16
CA GLU A 419 -31.46 -4.71 40.65
C GLU A 419 -30.42 -4.52 39.56
N PHE A 420 -30.82 -3.91 38.46
CA PHE A 420 -29.94 -3.64 37.33
C PHE A 420 -30.31 -2.35 36.60
N ILE A 421 -29.32 -1.73 35.94
CA ILE A 421 -29.56 -0.67 34.96
C ILE A 421 -29.29 -1.25 33.58
N ALA A 422 -30.26 -1.17 32.68
CA ALA A 422 -30.11 -1.67 31.32
C ALA A 422 -29.28 -0.68 30.47
N PRO A 423 -28.31 -1.18 29.69
CA PRO A 423 -27.48 -0.36 28.81
C PRO A 423 -28.28 0.22 27.62
N GLU A 424 -29.38 -0.45 27.24
CA GLU A 424 -30.31 -0.01 26.21
C GLU A 424 -31.74 -0.46 26.55
N SER A 425 -32.74 0.07 25.83
CA SER A 425 -34.14 -0.34 26.01
C SER A 425 -34.43 -1.65 25.25
N GLY A 426 -35.03 -2.65 25.89
CA GLY A 426 -35.37 -3.92 25.25
C GLY A 426 -35.85 -5.01 26.22
N LYS A 427 -35.82 -6.27 25.79
CA LYS A 427 -36.24 -7.43 26.62
C LYS A 427 -35.06 -8.09 27.31
N MET A 428 -34.99 -7.95 28.63
CA MET A 428 -33.99 -8.56 29.49
C MET A 428 -34.44 -9.98 29.88
N GLN A 429 -33.60 -10.97 29.62
CA GLN A 429 -33.74 -12.33 30.09
C GLN A 429 -32.91 -12.55 31.36
N ILE A 430 -33.52 -13.13 32.39
CA ILE A 430 -32.91 -13.47 33.67
C ILE A 430 -33.02 -14.98 33.89
N ASP A 431 -31.88 -15.67 33.88
CA ASP A 431 -31.79 -17.11 34.10
C ASP A 431 -30.99 -17.42 35.37
N VAL A 432 -31.46 -18.36 36.19
CA VAL A 432 -30.72 -18.86 37.35
C VAL A 432 -30.30 -20.30 37.09
N TYR A 433 -29.00 -20.59 37.22
CA TYR A 433 -28.40 -21.90 36.98
C TYR A 433 -27.86 -22.52 38.27
N ASP A 434 -28.01 -23.83 38.43
CA ASP A 434 -27.28 -24.58 39.45
C ASP A 434 -25.82 -24.88 39.02
N LEU A 435 -25.03 -25.50 39.90
CA LEU A 435 -23.62 -25.85 39.62
C LEU A 435 -23.42 -26.83 38.45
N THR A 436 -24.48 -27.51 38.00
CA THR A 436 -24.43 -28.42 36.85
C THR A 436 -24.78 -27.71 35.53
N GLY A 437 -25.10 -26.40 35.58
CA GLY A 437 -25.54 -25.62 34.44
C GLY A 437 -27.02 -25.80 34.11
N LYS A 438 -27.81 -26.46 34.97
CA LYS A 438 -29.25 -26.62 34.78
C LYS A 438 -29.97 -25.33 35.19
N VAL A 439 -30.84 -24.83 34.32
CA VAL A 439 -31.72 -23.69 34.61
C VAL A 439 -32.76 -24.09 35.66
N VAL A 440 -32.78 -23.39 36.79
CA VAL A 440 -33.74 -23.57 37.89
C VAL A 440 -34.79 -22.46 37.96
N HIS A 441 -34.54 -21.32 37.32
CA HIS A 441 -35.49 -20.22 37.14
C HIS A 441 -35.20 -19.46 35.85
N LYS A 442 -36.24 -18.94 35.19
CA LYS A 442 -36.14 -18.15 33.96
C LYS A 442 -37.28 -17.13 33.91
N GLU A 443 -36.94 -15.87 33.64
CA GLU A 443 -37.89 -14.77 33.52
C GLU A 443 -37.47 -13.82 32.39
N MET A 444 -38.43 -13.14 31.76
CA MET A 444 -38.16 -12.04 30.82
C MET A 444 -38.89 -10.79 31.28
N VAL A 445 -38.19 -9.66 31.29
CA VAL A 445 -38.72 -8.35 31.69
C VAL A 445 -38.41 -7.30 30.64
N ASP A 446 -39.32 -6.35 30.45
CA ASP A 446 -39.03 -5.17 29.63
C ASP A 446 -38.15 -4.23 30.46
N ALA A 447 -37.04 -3.78 29.90
CA ALA A 447 -36.09 -2.90 30.56
C ALA A 447 -35.85 -1.66 29.68
N ASN A 448 -35.96 -0.47 30.27
CA ASN A 448 -35.63 0.80 29.63
C ASN A 448 -34.20 1.24 29.96
N ASP A 449 -33.55 1.95 29.05
CA ASP A 449 -32.21 2.49 29.26
C ASP A 449 -32.19 3.53 30.39
N LYS A 450 -31.10 3.55 31.17
CA LYS A 450 -30.83 4.53 32.25
C LYS A 450 -31.81 4.52 33.43
N GLU A 451 -32.77 3.60 33.47
CA GLU A 451 -33.64 3.36 34.62
C GLU A 451 -33.10 2.21 35.48
N ILE A 452 -33.34 2.28 36.80
CA ILE A 452 -33.09 1.17 37.71
C ILE A 452 -34.29 0.24 37.66
N HIS A 453 -34.05 -1.00 37.22
CA HIS A 453 -35.05 -2.08 37.21
C HIS A 453 -34.84 -2.98 38.40
N LYS A 454 -35.94 -3.48 38.97
CA LYS A 454 -35.92 -4.41 40.10
C LYS A 454 -36.83 -5.60 39.81
N VAL A 455 -36.27 -6.79 39.91
CA VAL A 455 -36.99 -8.06 39.74
C VAL A 455 -36.86 -8.86 41.03
N THR A 456 -37.98 -9.44 41.50
CA THR A 456 -38.02 -10.25 42.72
C THR A 456 -38.37 -11.68 42.38
N ILE A 457 -37.45 -12.61 42.68
CA ILE A 457 -37.63 -14.05 42.48
C ILE A 457 -38.13 -14.70 43.78
N ASP A 458 -39.24 -15.44 43.70
CA ASP A 458 -39.86 -16.20 44.80
C ASP A 458 -38.96 -17.38 45.26
N ASN A 459 -38.84 -17.58 46.58
CA ASN A 459 -37.89 -18.46 47.26
C ASN A 459 -38.16 -19.98 47.14
N LYS A 460 -38.57 -20.46 45.96
CA LYS A 460 -38.83 -21.89 45.72
C LYS A 460 -37.58 -22.67 45.32
N ILE A 461 -36.42 -22.01 45.32
CA ILE A 461 -35.14 -22.61 44.95
C ILE A 461 -34.52 -23.22 46.22
N LYS A 462 -34.08 -24.47 46.13
CA LYS A 462 -33.48 -25.18 47.27
C LYS A 462 -32.17 -24.50 47.72
N PRO A 463 -31.78 -24.60 48.99
CA PRO A 463 -30.47 -24.11 49.45
C PRO A 463 -29.31 -24.65 48.59
N GLY A 464 -28.36 -23.79 48.25
CA GLY A 464 -27.28 -24.12 47.32
C GLY A 464 -26.56 -22.91 46.74
N ILE A 465 -25.57 -23.18 45.89
CA ILE A 465 -24.84 -22.16 45.12
C ILE A 465 -25.40 -22.16 43.71
N TYR A 466 -25.72 -20.95 43.22
CA TYR A 466 -26.31 -20.70 41.92
C TYR A 466 -25.57 -19.57 41.19
N PHE A 467 -25.83 -19.45 39.90
CA PHE A 467 -25.40 -18.33 39.07
C PHE A 467 -26.60 -17.68 38.41
N VAL A 468 -26.74 -16.37 38.57
CA VAL A 468 -27.79 -15.57 37.94
C VAL A 468 -27.19 -14.90 36.71
N LYS A 469 -27.72 -15.21 35.53
CA LYS A 469 -27.32 -14.62 34.25
C LYS A 469 -28.39 -13.65 33.77
N LEU A 470 -27.99 -12.42 33.48
CA LEU A 470 -28.81 -11.42 32.81
C LEU A 470 -28.34 -11.29 31.37
N GLN A 471 -29.28 -11.21 30.42
CA GLN A 471 -28.99 -11.09 28.99
C GLN A 471 -29.99 -10.14 28.32
N LEU A 472 -29.48 -9.12 27.63
CA LEU A 472 -30.27 -8.16 26.85
C LEU A 472 -29.56 -7.94 25.51
N GLY A 473 -30.14 -8.43 24.41
CA GLY A 473 -29.44 -8.44 23.13
C GLY A 473 -28.08 -9.14 23.25
N ASN A 474 -27.00 -8.37 23.00
CA ASN A 474 -25.63 -8.85 23.11
C ASN A 474 -24.99 -8.56 24.49
N TYR A 475 -25.63 -7.80 25.37
CA TYR A 475 -25.15 -7.55 26.74
C TYR A 475 -25.40 -8.77 27.64
N MET A 476 -24.38 -9.21 28.38
CA MET A 476 -24.49 -10.33 29.32
C MET A 476 -23.80 -10.04 30.65
N SER A 477 -24.36 -10.52 31.75
CA SER A 477 -23.68 -10.54 33.05
C SER A 477 -24.08 -11.75 33.87
N THR A 478 -23.14 -12.27 34.65
CA THR A 478 -23.35 -13.43 35.52
C THR A 478 -22.87 -13.11 36.92
N GLN A 479 -23.72 -13.31 37.92
CA GLN A 479 -23.41 -13.08 39.33
C GLN A 479 -23.68 -14.34 40.16
N LYS A 480 -22.83 -14.57 41.16
CA LYS A 480 -22.99 -15.70 42.09
C LYS A 480 -24.12 -15.40 43.07
N LEU A 481 -25.00 -16.37 43.29
CA LEU A 481 -26.06 -16.34 44.30
C LEU A 481 -25.89 -17.52 45.26
N ILE A 482 -25.99 -17.25 46.55
CA ILE A 482 -25.98 -18.27 47.61
C ILE A 482 -27.34 -18.26 48.27
N ILE A 483 -28.00 -19.42 48.35
CA ILE A 483 -29.29 -19.60 49.05
C ILE A 483 -29.05 -20.52 50.23
N GLN A 484 -29.51 -20.13 51.43
CA GLN A 484 -29.31 -20.85 52.69
C GLN A 484 -30.59 -21.52 53.20
#